data_AF-A0A975I316-F1
#
_entry.id   AF-A0A975I316-F1
#
_cell.length_a   1.000
_cell.length_b   1.000
_cell.length_c   1.000
_cell.angle_alpha   90.00
_cell.angle_beta   90.00
_cell.angle_gamma   90.00
#
_symmetry.space_group_name_H-M   'P 1'
#
loop_
_entity.id
_entity.type
_entity.pdbx_description
1 polymer ?
#
loop_
_entity_poly.entity_id
_entity_poly.type
_entity_poly.pdbx_seq_one_letter_code
_entity_poly.pdbx_strand_id
1 'polypeptide(L)'
;MKRIIPTHLLLAASLLAAETRTWTNPDGTKSFEAEFVSRGKDTVSLLRSDGRKLEIKLTLLHHEDQRWVNANHPADGGDPVPDPDAVFDTLKFGDSRDSVTEKLKASKMVETAVAGTFFGRTGLNGIFRTRHEIGGLFCYLFFDWDEGGGLKEITLQTEGKPAAQYDSTLKPCWAQLVELIGPIHGKALQDAGFPASTKLAEGQMLASHLWNIESGGSVMLGTSRVGDEYQVSVRFTREKIPVNRTP
;
A
#
# COMPACT_ATOMS: atom_id res chain seq x y z
N MET A 1 -17.07 -27.71 -68.04
CA MET A 1 -15.95 -27.65 -67.07
C MET A 1 -16.03 -26.34 -66.28
N LYS A 2 -16.47 -26.37 -65.01
CA LYS A 2 -16.36 -25.23 -64.08
C LYS A 2 -15.55 -25.70 -62.88
N ARG A 3 -14.36 -25.13 -62.72
CA ARG A 3 -13.44 -25.42 -61.60
C ARG A 3 -13.89 -24.65 -60.36
N ILE A 4 -14.05 -25.38 -59.26
CA ILE A 4 -14.29 -24.85 -57.93
C ILE A 4 -12.94 -24.35 -57.39
N ILE A 5 -12.87 -23.10 -56.95
CA ILE A 5 -11.70 -22.53 -56.27
C ILE A 5 -11.97 -22.63 -54.76
N PRO A 6 -11.15 -23.36 -53.98
CA PRO A 6 -11.27 -23.34 -52.53
C PRO A 6 -10.55 -22.10 -51.97
N THR A 7 -11.30 -21.26 -51.28
CA THR A 7 -10.77 -20.16 -50.46
C THR A 7 -10.24 -20.76 -49.15
N HIS A 8 -8.91 -20.82 -49.00
CA HIS A 8 -8.29 -21.17 -47.73
C HIS A 8 -8.34 -19.97 -46.77
N LEU A 9 -9.14 -20.10 -45.72
CA LEU A 9 -9.14 -19.19 -44.57
C LEU A 9 -7.90 -19.52 -43.73
N LEU A 10 -6.86 -18.66 -43.77
CA LEU A 10 -5.74 -18.73 -42.84
C LEU A 10 -6.22 -18.28 -41.46
N LEU A 11 -6.33 -19.23 -40.53
CA LEU A 11 -6.51 -18.95 -39.11
C LEU A 11 -5.12 -18.60 -38.53
N ALA A 12 -4.85 -17.32 -38.33
CA ALA A 12 -3.67 -16.87 -37.60
C ALA A 12 -3.90 -17.15 -36.11
N ALA A 13 -3.42 -18.30 -35.63
CA ALA A 13 -3.31 -18.55 -34.20
C ALA A 13 -2.17 -17.68 -33.66
N SER A 14 -2.53 -16.60 -32.95
CA SER A 14 -1.61 -15.86 -32.10
C SER A 14 -1.09 -16.78 -31.00
N LEU A 15 0.11 -17.32 -31.20
CA LEU A 15 0.90 -17.94 -30.14
C LEU A 15 1.24 -16.84 -29.12
N LEU A 16 0.44 -16.73 -28.05
CA LEU A 16 0.87 -16.03 -26.85
C LEU A 16 2.13 -16.75 -26.36
N ALA A 17 3.27 -16.07 -26.48
CA ALA A 17 4.54 -16.61 -26.00
C ALA A 17 4.42 -16.83 -24.49
N ALA A 18 4.58 -18.08 -24.09
CA ALA A 18 5.04 -18.53 -22.79
C ALA A 18 6.13 -17.61 -22.22
N GLU A 19 5.78 -16.60 -21.41
CA GLU A 19 6.77 -15.70 -20.81
C GLU A 19 7.38 -16.34 -19.55
N THR A 20 8.54 -16.98 -19.74
CA THR A 20 9.42 -17.41 -18.64
C THR A 20 10.05 -16.17 -18.00
N ARG A 21 9.84 -16.00 -16.69
CA ARG A 21 10.45 -14.91 -15.91
C ARG A 21 10.92 -15.38 -14.54
N THR A 22 11.72 -14.54 -13.89
CA THR A 22 12.08 -14.71 -12.47
C THR A 22 10.95 -14.19 -11.60
N TRP A 23 10.36 -15.07 -10.80
CA TRP A 23 9.33 -14.77 -9.81
C TRP A 23 9.96 -14.71 -8.43
N THR A 24 9.53 -13.75 -7.63
CA THR A 24 10.12 -13.43 -6.33
C THR A 24 9.06 -13.45 -5.25
N ASN A 25 9.44 -13.85 -4.04
CA ASN A 25 8.55 -13.83 -2.87
C ASN A 25 8.39 -12.39 -2.32
N PRO A 26 7.43 -12.13 -1.41
CA PRO A 26 7.06 -10.76 -1.03
C PRO A 26 8.19 -9.93 -0.42
N ASP A 27 9.15 -10.58 0.26
CA ASP A 27 10.28 -9.91 0.92
C ASP A 27 11.53 -9.79 0.04
N GLY A 28 11.49 -10.26 -1.20
CA GLY A 28 12.63 -10.18 -2.14
C GLY A 28 13.75 -11.18 -1.87
N THR A 29 13.65 -12.05 -0.86
CA THR A 29 14.77 -12.91 -0.44
C THR A 29 14.89 -14.22 -1.21
N LYS A 30 13.83 -14.64 -1.89
CA LYS A 30 13.77 -15.90 -2.65
C LYS A 30 13.16 -15.67 -4.02
N SER A 31 13.81 -16.20 -5.03
CA SER A 31 13.31 -16.18 -6.40
C SER A 31 13.43 -17.53 -7.08
N PHE A 32 12.61 -17.75 -8.10
CA PHE A 32 12.68 -18.92 -8.96
C PHE A 32 12.22 -18.56 -10.38
N GLU A 33 12.70 -19.31 -11.38
CA GLU A 33 12.22 -19.15 -12.75
C GLU A 33 10.99 -20.03 -13.00
N ALA A 34 9.99 -19.43 -13.62
CA ALA A 34 8.80 -20.13 -14.10
C ALA A 34 8.12 -19.34 -15.23
N GLU A 35 7.36 -20.06 -16.04
CA GLU A 35 6.49 -19.54 -17.07
C GLU A 35 5.12 -19.18 -16.49
N PHE A 36 4.57 -18.03 -16.88
CA PHE A 36 3.16 -17.74 -16.60
C PHE A 36 2.23 -18.63 -17.43
N VAL A 37 1.29 -19.32 -16.77
CA VAL A 37 0.32 -20.18 -17.45
C VAL A 37 -1.05 -19.53 -17.52
N SER A 38 -1.56 -19.05 -16.38
CA SER A 38 -2.90 -18.47 -16.29
C SER A 38 -3.08 -17.67 -15.01
N ARG A 39 -4.09 -16.80 -14.99
CA ARG A 39 -4.49 -16.02 -13.81
C ARG A 39 -5.93 -16.33 -13.40
N GLY A 40 -6.15 -16.51 -12.10
CA GLY A 40 -7.46 -16.44 -11.45
C GLY A 40 -7.73 -15.07 -10.85
N LYS A 41 -8.81 -14.92 -10.06
CA LYS A 41 -9.15 -13.61 -9.46
C LYS A 41 -8.03 -13.09 -8.53
N ASP A 42 -7.49 -13.96 -7.69
CA ASP A 42 -6.48 -13.68 -6.68
C ASP A 42 -5.27 -14.63 -6.72
N THR A 43 -5.21 -15.54 -7.70
CA THR A 43 -4.11 -16.51 -7.88
C THR A 43 -3.49 -16.43 -9.27
N VAL A 44 -2.24 -16.88 -9.37
CA VAL A 44 -1.55 -17.15 -10.64
C VAL A 44 -1.09 -18.59 -10.68
N SER A 45 -1.19 -19.19 -11.85
CA SER A 45 -0.63 -20.49 -12.17
C SER A 45 0.68 -20.32 -12.92
N LEU A 46 1.75 -20.91 -12.40
CA LEU A 46 3.09 -20.85 -12.97
C LEU A 46 3.60 -22.26 -13.30
N LEU A 47 4.37 -22.42 -14.36
CA LEU A 47 5.00 -23.68 -14.75
C LEU A 47 6.52 -23.56 -14.63
N ARG A 48 7.12 -24.36 -13.75
CA ARG A 48 8.57 -24.42 -13.60
C ARG A 48 9.19 -25.26 -14.72
N SER A 49 10.49 -25.06 -14.95
CA SER A 49 11.28 -25.81 -15.93
C SER A 49 11.33 -27.32 -15.68
N ASP A 50 11.08 -27.76 -14.43
CA ASP A 50 10.95 -29.18 -14.07
C ASP A 50 9.55 -29.76 -14.31
N GLY A 51 8.66 -29.00 -14.96
CA GLY A 51 7.29 -29.39 -15.28
C GLY A 51 6.31 -29.26 -14.11
N ARG A 52 6.74 -28.82 -12.92
CA ARG A 52 5.82 -28.60 -11.81
C ARG A 52 5.00 -27.35 -12.02
N LYS A 53 3.67 -27.50 -11.97
CA LYS A 53 2.72 -26.39 -11.92
C LYS A 53 2.53 -25.92 -10.47
N LEU A 54 2.65 -24.62 -10.25
CA LEU A 54 2.42 -23.95 -8.98
C LEU A 54 1.20 -23.05 -9.09
N GLU A 55 0.38 -23.02 -8.06
CA GLU A 55 -0.66 -22.01 -7.89
C GLU A 55 -0.31 -21.14 -6.69
N ILE A 56 -0.14 -19.83 -6.92
CA ILE A 56 0.35 -18.88 -5.93
C ILE A 56 -0.66 -17.76 -5.82
N LYS A 57 -1.05 -17.39 -4.59
CA LYS A 57 -1.83 -16.17 -4.38
C LYS A 57 -1.02 -14.97 -4.86
N LEU A 58 -1.64 -14.06 -5.60
CA LEU A 58 -0.97 -12.89 -6.14
C LEU A 58 -0.29 -12.07 -5.03
N THR A 59 -0.93 -11.97 -3.86
CA THR A 59 -0.38 -11.29 -2.66
C THR A 59 0.85 -11.97 -2.06
N LEU A 60 1.18 -13.21 -2.46
CA LEU A 60 2.39 -13.93 -2.06
C LEU A 60 3.52 -13.82 -3.09
N LEU A 61 3.37 -12.97 -4.10
CA LEU A 61 4.44 -12.59 -5.00
C LEU A 61 5.02 -11.23 -4.60
N HIS A 62 6.25 -10.97 -5.02
CA HIS A 62 6.84 -9.64 -4.93
C HIS A 62 6.00 -8.63 -5.72
N HIS A 63 5.96 -7.38 -5.27
CA HIS A 63 5.10 -6.35 -5.87
C HIS A 63 5.43 -6.10 -7.36
N GLU A 64 6.68 -6.30 -7.79
CA GLU A 64 7.07 -6.22 -9.22
C GLU A 64 6.38 -7.29 -10.08
N ASP A 65 6.30 -8.52 -9.55
CA ASP A 65 5.61 -9.62 -10.22
C ASP A 65 4.10 -9.41 -10.20
N GLN A 66 3.57 -8.92 -9.08
CA GLN A 66 2.16 -8.52 -9.00
C GLN A 66 1.83 -7.46 -10.06
N ARG A 67 2.68 -6.43 -10.21
CA ARG A 67 2.54 -5.39 -11.23
C ARG A 67 2.57 -5.96 -12.64
N TRP A 68 3.53 -6.81 -12.93
CA TRP A 68 3.62 -7.42 -14.25
C TRP A 68 2.40 -8.30 -14.58
N VAL A 69 1.96 -9.14 -13.64
CA VAL A 69 0.75 -9.97 -13.83
C VAL A 69 -0.44 -9.07 -14.10
N ASN A 70 -0.59 -8.00 -13.34
CA ASN A 70 -1.70 -7.09 -13.47
C ASN A 70 -1.69 -6.30 -14.80
N ALA A 71 -0.52 -5.89 -15.29
CA ALA A 71 -0.38 -5.16 -16.55
C ALA A 71 -0.56 -6.05 -17.79
N ASN A 72 -0.08 -7.29 -17.75
CA ASN A 72 -0.07 -8.20 -18.92
C ASN A 72 -1.23 -9.20 -18.92
N HIS A 73 -1.78 -9.49 -17.74
CA HIS A 73 -2.87 -10.44 -17.55
C HIS A 73 -3.89 -9.84 -16.56
N PRO A 74 -4.61 -8.78 -16.91
CA PRO A 74 -5.63 -8.19 -16.03
C PRO A 74 -6.71 -9.23 -15.68
N ALA A 75 -7.18 -9.24 -14.44
CA ALA A 75 -8.27 -10.12 -14.05
C ALA A 75 -9.58 -9.67 -14.72
N ASP A 76 -10.34 -10.61 -15.30
CA ASP A 76 -11.69 -10.34 -15.78
C ASP A 76 -12.56 -9.88 -14.60
N GLY A 77 -13.04 -8.62 -14.66
CA GLY A 77 -13.81 -8.01 -13.57
C GLY A 77 -13.03 -7.82 -12.26
N GLY A 78 -11.70 -7.88 -12.29
CA GLY A 78 -10.85 -7.67 -11.13
C GLY A 78 -10.77 -6.20 -10.71
N ASP A 79 -10.51 -5.97 -9.43
CA ASP A 79 -10.15 -4.65 -8.92
C ASP A 79 -8.98 -4.07 -9.74
N PRO A 80 -8.95 -2.74 -9.99
CA PRO A 80 -7.91 -2.12 -10.79
C PRO A 80 -6.53 -2.50 -10.28
N VAL A 81 -5.61 -2.71 -11.23
CA VAL A 81 -4.19 -2.94 -10.98
C VAL A 81 -3.69 -1.93 -9.93
N PRO A 82 -3.16 -2.39 -8.78
CA PRO A 82 -2.54 -1.50 -7.81
C PRO A 82 -1.44 -0.71 -8.51
N ASP A 83 -1.55 0.60 -8.44
CA ASP A 83 -0.63 1.49 -9.12
C ASP A 83 0.75 1.43 -8.43
N PRO A 84 1.86 1.16 -9.16
CA PRO A 84 3.20 1.09 -8.58
C PRO A 84 3.59 2.29 -7.73
N ASP A 85 3.09 3.46 -8.12
CA ASP A 85 3.49 4.72 -7.49
C ASP A 85 2.53 5.11 -6.37
N ALA A 86 1.47 4.33 -6.14
CA ALA A 86 0.57 4.57 -5.03
C ALA A 86 1.28 4.30 -3.70
N VAL A 87 1.15 5.26 -2.79
CA VAL A 87 1.77 5.22 -1.46
C VAL A 87 0.75 4.97 -0.36
N PHE A 88 -0.53 5.25 -0.63
CA PHE A 88 -1.66 4.87 0.22
C PHE A 88 -2.91 4.71 -0.65
N ASP A 89 -3.51 3.52 -0.65
CA ASP A 89 -4.63 3.18 -1.55
C ASP A 89 -4.28 3.46 -3.03
N THR A 90 -4.79 4.57 -3.57
CA THR A 90 -4.53 5.06 -4.94
C THR A 90 -3.83 6.42 -4.97
N LEU A 91 -3.53 6.97 -3.79
CA LEU A 91 -2.85 8.26 -3.63
C LEU A 91 -1.38 8.14 -3.98
N LYS A 92 -0.87 9.17 -4.67
CA LYS A 92 0.52 9.31 -5.06
C LYS A 92 1.08 10.64 -4.58
N PHE A 93 2.38 10.67 -4.33
CA PHE A 93 3.07 11.93 -4.19
C PHE A 93 2.93 12.78 -5.46
N GLY A 94 2.73 14.09 -5.29
CA GLY A 94 2.47 15.04 -6.36
C GLY A 94 0.99 15.15 -6.77
N ASP A 95 0.09 14.31 -6.26
CA ASP A 95 -1.35 14.49 -6.49
C ASP A 95 -1.81 15.88 -6.02
N SER A 96 -2.66 16.54 -6.80
CA SER A 96 -3.29 17.79 -6.37
C SER A 96 -4.37 17.54 -5.31
N ARG A 97 -4.79 18.58 -4.59
CA ARG A 97 -5.90 18.50 -3.62
C ARG A 97 -7.18 17.93 -4.22
N ASP A 98 -7.50 18.29 -5.46
CA ASP A 98 -8.68 17.79 -6.16
C ASP A 98 -8.54 16.30 -6.49
N SER A 99 -7.38 15.88 -7.03
CA SER A 99 -7.06 14.47 -7.29
C SER A 99 -7.16 13.63 -6.02
N VAL A 100 -6.55 14.08 -4.93
CA VAL A 100 -6.65 13.41 -3.62
C VAL A 100 -8.11 13.28 -3.19
N THR A 101 -8.90 14.35 -3.30
CA THR A 101 -10.31 14.35 -2.89
C THR A 101 -11.13 13.32 -3.68
N GLU A 102 -10.97 13.28 -5.00
CA GLU A 102 -11.69 12.35 -5.88
C GLU A 102 -11.31 10.90 -5.58
N LYS A 103 -10.01 10.62 -5.45
CA LYS A 103 -9.49 9.29 -5.11
C LYS A 103 -10.00 8.80 -3.77
N LEU A 104 -9.98 9.65 -2.74
CA LEU A 104 -10.45 9.27 -1.40
C LEU A 104 -11.97 9.07 -1.33
N LYS A 105 -12.77 9.78 -2.14
CA LYS A 105 -14.21 9.52 -2.26
C LYS A 105 -14.50 8.15 -2.89
N ALA A 106 -13.66 7.72 -3.82
CA ALA A 106 -13.76 6.40 -4.46
C ALA A 106 -13.13 5.28 -3.61
N SER A 107 -12.41 5.63 -2.54
CA SER A 107 -11.67 4.67 -1.72
C SER A 107 -12.58 3.65 -1.04
N LYS A 108 -12.16 2.38 -1.12
CA LYS A 108 -12.72 1.28 -0.33
C LYS A 108 -12.11 1.18 1.06
N MET A 109 -11.03 1.92 1.34
CA MET A 109 -10.32 1.87 2.63
C MET A 109 -10.74 3.00 3.58
N VAL A 110 -11.09 4.16 3.03
CA VAL A 110 -11.47 5.33 3.83
C VAL A 110 -12.86 5.85 3.49
N GLU A 111 -13.40 6.64 4.40
CA GLU A 111 -14.66 7.35 4.26
C GLU A 111 -14.56 8.75 4.86
N THR A 112 -15.53 9.60 4.53
CA THR A 112 -15.66 10.93 5.12
C THR A 112 -16.24 10.83 6.53
N ALA A 113 -15.51 11.29 7.53
CA ALA A 113 -15.97 11.38 8.92
C ALA A 113 -17.01 12.49 9.15
N VAL A 114 -17.09 13.47 8.23
CA VAL A 114 -18.04 14.58 8.27
C VAL A 114 -18.77 14.74 6.94
N ALA A 115 -19.95 15.34 6.96
CA ALA A 115 -20.76 15.56 5.76
C ALA A 115 -20.03 16.44 4.72
N GLY A 116 -20.23 16.12 3.43
CA GLY A 116 -19.58 16.75 2.27
C GLY A 116 -19.64 18.29 2.21
N THR A 117 -20.63 18.90 2.86
CA THR A 117 -20.85 20.35 2.90
C THR A 117 -19.80 21.13 3.68
N PHE A 118 -18.96 20.48 4.49
CA PHE A 118 -17.95 21.14 5.32
C PHE A 118 -16.53 21.16 4.71
N PHE A 119 -16.32 20.48 3.58
CA PHE A 119 -15.01 20.37 2.91
C PHE A 119 -14.39 21.72 2.58
N GLY A 120 -15.18 22.66 2.05
CA GLY A 120 -14.70 23.98 1.64
C GLY A 120 -14.30 24.91 2.81
N ARG A 121 -14.61 24.53 4.05
CA ARG A 121 -14.30 25.35 5.25
C ARG A 121 -13.17 24.78 6.09
N THR A 122 -13.10 23.45 6.20
CA THR A 122 -12.14 22.77 7.08
C THR A 122 -10.84 22.36 6.37
N GLY A 123 -10.89 22.21 5.04
CA GLY A 123 -9.78 21.59 4.29
C GLY A 123 -9.73 20.07 4.51
N LEU A 124 -8.83 19.35 3.83
CA LEU A 124 -8.86 17.88 3.80
C LEU A 124 -8.41 17.19 5.10
N ASN A 125 -7.68 17.90 5.95
CA ASN A 125 -7.04 17.33 7.14
C ASN A 125 -8.08 16.93 8.20
N GLY A 126 -8.05 15.66 8.60
CA GLY A 126 -8.98 15.09 9.57
C GLY A 126 -10.38 14.78 9.03
N ILE A 127 -10.65 15.02 7.74
CA ILE A 127 -11.97 14.72 7.16
C ILE A 127 -12.12 13.25 6.82
N PHE A 128 -11.08 12.61 6.29
CA PHE A 128 -11.14 11.20 5.93
C PHE A 128 -10.64 10.33 7.07
N ARG A 129 -11.32 9.21 7.30
CA ARG A 129 -10.91 8.19 8.26
C ARG A 129 -11.03 6.79 7.67
N THR A 130 -10.38 5.80 8.29
CA THR A 130 -10.54 4.40 7.92
C THR A 130 -12.01 3.98 8.05
N ARG A 131 -12.51 3.14 7.13
CA ARG A 131 -13.89 2.60 7.20
C ARG A 131 -14.09 1.64 8.36
N HIS A 132 -13.01 0.96 8.75
CA HIS A 132 -13.00 0.01 9.85
C HIS A 132 -11.96 0.42 10.88
N GLU A 133 -12.21 0.04 12.13
CA GLU A 133 -11.26 0.21 13.21
C GLU A 133 -10.02 -0.67 12.98
N ILE A 134 -8.87 -0.12 13.30
CA ILE A 134 -7.58 -0.80 13.34
C ILE A 134 -7.17 -0.85 14.81
N GLY A 135 -7.19 -2.05 15.38
CA GLY A 135 -6.95 -2.33 16.80
C GLY A 135 -7.91 -1.58 17.73
N GLY A 136 -9.18 -1.47 17.31
CA GLY A 136 -10.23 -0.78 18.07
C GLY A 136 -10.26 0.74 17.92
N LEU A 137 -9.50 1.30 16.97
CA LEU A 137 -9.47 2.75 16.72
C LEU A 137 -9.65 3.08 15.24
N PHE A 138 -10.43 4.12 14.96
CA PHE A 138 -10.38 4.78 13.66
C PHE A 138 -9.10 5.60 13.52
N CYS A 139 -8.53 5.59 12.32
CA CYS A 139 -7.42 6.45 11.98
C CYS A 139 -7.85 7.48 10.93
N TYR A 140 -7.43 8.72 11.12
CA TYR A 140 -7.77 9.89 10.29
C TYR A 140 -6.58 10.29 9.42
N LEU A 141 -6.87 10.79 8.22
CA LEU A 141 -5.86 11.23 7.27
C LEU A 141 -5.61 12.73 7.36
N PHE A 142 -4.32 13.06 7.32
CA PHE A 142 -3.78 14.41 7.27
C PHE A 142 -2.77 14.48 6.13
N PHE A 143 -2.66 15.63 5.49
CA PHE A 143 -1.89 15.84 4.28
C PHE A 143 -1.00 17.07 4.42
N ASP A 144 0.26 16.93 3.98
CA ASP A 144 1.16 18.05 3.73
C ASP A 144 1.36 18.24 2.23
N TRP A 145 1.54 19.49 1.82
CA TRP A 145 1.58 19.89 0.41
C TRP A 145 2.86 20.68 0.15
N ASP A 146 3.49 20.47 -1.00
CA ASP A 146 4.60 21.31 -1.43
C ASP A 146 4.13 22.70 -1.91
N GLU A 147 5.09 23.59 -2.20
CA GLU A 147 4.82 24.95 -2.68
C GLU A 147 4.06 24.97 -4.03
N GLY A 148 4.19 23.91 -4.82
CA GLY A 148 3.45 23.72 -6.08
C GLY A 148 2.03 23.17 -5.87
N GLY A 149 1.64 22.87 -4.62
CA GLY A 149 0.34 22.31 -4.27
C GLY A 149 0.23 20.80 -4.49
N GLY A 150 1.33 20.10 -4.74
CA GLY A 150 1.40 18.65 -4.88
C GLY A 150 1.50 17.95 -3.53
N LEU A 151 0.90 16.76 -3.42
CA LEU A 151 0.93 15.96 -2.21
C LEU A 151 2.37 15.58 -1.85
N LYS A 152 2.83 16.03 -0.68
CA LYS A 152 4.18 15.75 -0.18
C LYS A 152 4.18 14.64 0.87
N GLU A 153 3.12 14.56 1.66
CA GLU A 153 3.04 13.65 2.79
C GLU A 153 1.62 13.26 3.13
N ILE A 154 1.45 12.03 3.59
CA ILE A 154 0.21 11.52 4.17
C ILE A 154 0.51 11.04 5.59
N THR A 155 -0.25 11.52 6.56
CA THR A 155 -0.23 11.00 7.91
C THR A 155 -1.57 10.35 8.22
N LEU A 156 -1.53 9.07 8.57
CA LEU A 156 -2.65 8.35 9.16
C LEU A 156 -2.44 8.37 10.68
N GLN A 157 -3.37 8.92 11.45
CA GLN A 157 -3.23 8.98 12.91
C GLN A 157 -4.54 8.74 13.66
N THR A 158 -4.46 8.19 14.86
CA THR A 158 -5.62 8.05 15.75
C THR A 158 -6.01 9.40 16.35
N GLU A 159 -7.22 9.46 16.91
CA GLU A 159 -7.51 10.49 17.92
C GLU A 159 -6.56 10.37 19.12
N GLY A 160 -6.36 11.50 19.81
CA GLY A 160 -5.58 11.55 21.04
C GLY A 160 -6.20 10.68 22.13
N LYS A 161 -5.33 10.02 22.90
CA LYS A 161 -5.71 9.27 24.10
C LYS A 161 -4.90 9.76 25.30
N PRO A 162 -5.50 9.83 26.49
CA PRO A 162 -4.77 10.22 27.70
C PRO A 162 -3.73 9.15 28.07
N ALA A 163 -2.73 9.53 28.87
CA ALA A 163 -1.65 8.64 29.31
C ALA A 163 -2.17 7.30 29.91
N ALA A 164 -3.28 7.33 30.65
CA ALA A 164 -3.88 6.14 31.25
C ALA A 164 -4.38 5.09 30.23
N GLN A 165 -4.61 5.50 28.98
CA GLN A 165 -5.07 4.63 27.89
C GLN A 165 -3.95 4.30 26.88
N TYR A 166 -2.73 4.76 27.13
CA TYR A 166 -1.60 4.57 26.20
C TYR A 166 -1.41 3.10 25.83
N ASP A 167 -1.20 2.24 26.83
CA ASP A 167 -0.95 0.81 26.57
C ASP A 167 -2.24 0.05 26.22
N SER A 168 -3.36 0.32 26.89
CA SER A 168 -4.57 -0.48 26.70
C SER A 168 -5.28 -0.20 25.37
N THR A 169 -5.08 0.99 24.78
CA THR A 169 -5.85 1.44 23.61
C THR A 169 -4.97 1.71 22.40
N LEU A 170 -3.79 2.32 22.55
CA LEU A 170 -2.93 2.62 21.40
C LEU A 170 -2.09 1.42 20.95
N LYS A 171 -1.64 0.58 21.90
CA LYS A 171 -0.80 -0.59 21.58
C LYS A 171 -1.48 -1.61 20.65
N PRO A 172 -2.77 -1.97 20.81
CA PRO A 172 -3.45 -2.85 19.87
C PRO A 172 -3.53 -2.27 18.44
N CYS A 173 -3.84 -0.97 18.33
CA CYS A 173 -3.87 -0.26 17.04
C CYS A 173 -2.50 -0.27 16.36
N TRP A 174 -1.45 0.07 17.12
CA TRP A 174 -0.07 0.01 16.63
C TRP A 174 0.31 -1.38 16.13
N ALA A 175 0.00 -2.44 16.89
CA ALA A 175 0.34 -3.81 16.52
C ALA A 175 -0.34 -4.22 15.21
N GLN A 176 -1.62 -3.90 15.04
CA GLN A 176 -2.33 -4.21 13.82
C GLN A 176 -1.84 -3.39 12.61
N LEU A 177 -1.38 -2.15 12.82
CA LEU A 177 -0.74 -1.37 11.76
C LEU A 177 0.59 -1.98 11.30
N VAL A 178 1.39 -2.56 12.21
CA VAL A 178 2.59 -3.33 11.81
C VAL A 178 2.20 -4.48 10.86
N GLU A 179 1.15 -5.24 11.22
CA GLU A 179 0.67 -6.38 10.43
C GLU A 179 0.10 -5.97 9.06
N LEU A 180 -0.47 -4.76 8.95
CA LEU A 180 -1.01 -4.25 7.69
C LEU A 180 0.07 -3.66 6.77
N ILE A 181 1.06 -2.96 7.31
CA ILE A 181 2.08 -2.25 6.53
C ILE A 181 3.18 -3.21 6.04
N GLY A 182 3.59 -4.16 6.87
CA GLY A 182 4.68 -5.09 6.55
C GLY A 182 4.49 -5.84 5.22
N PRO A 183 3.32 -6.44 4.95
CA PRO A 183 3.08 -7.12 3.66
C PRO A 183 3.10 -6.20 2.44
N ILE A 184 2.84 -4.91 2.61
CA ILE A 184 2.78 -3.92 1.52
C ILE A 184 4.20 -3.46 1.14
N HIS A 185 5.05 -3.21 2.13
CA HIS A 185 6.38 -2.62 1.92
C HIS A 185 7.54 -3.59 2.19
N GLY A 186 7.24 -4.86 2.45
CA GLY A 186 8.22 -5.89 2.77
C GLY A 186 8.80 -5.74 4.18
N LYS A 187 10.01 -6.27 4.36
CA LYS A 187 10.69 -6.25 5.66
C LYS A 187 11.05 -4.81 6.06
N ALA A 188 10.76 -4.46 7.32
CA ALA A 188 11.16 -3.18 7.87
C ALA A 188 12.69 -3.04 7.88
N LEU A 189 13.18 -1.83 7.55
CA LEU A 189 14.59 -1.46 7.65
C LEU A 189 15.02 -1.24 9.09
N GLN A 190 14.06 -0.81 9.90
CA GLN A 190 14.18 -0.66 11.34
C GLN A 190 12.86 -1.12 11.94
N ASP A 191 12.93 -1.91 12.99
CA ASP A 191 11.79 -2.31 13.81
C ASP A 191 12.17 -2.26 15.29
N ALA A 192 11.16 -1.99 16.12
CA ALA A 192 11.28 -1.94 17.56
C ALA A 192 9.91 -2.25 18.18
N GLY A 193 9.89 -2.57 19.47
CA GLY A 193 8.64 -2.69 20.22
C GLY A 193 7.84 -1.38 20.29
N PHE A 194 6.61 -1.48 20.79
CA PHE A 194 5.75 -0.33 21.02
C PHE A 194 6.49 0.74 21.85
N PRO A 195 6.58 2.00 21.39
CA PRO A 195 7.38 3.01 22.06
C PRO A 195 6.90 3.27 23.49
N ALA A 196 7.83 3.42 24.44
CA ALA A 196 7.47 3.79 25.81
C ALA A 196 7.01 5.25 25.86
N SER A 197 5.88 5.53 26.51
CA SER A 197 5.32 6.89 26.62
C SER A 197 6.28 7.88 27.28
N THR A 198 7.12 7.42 28.21
CA THR A 198 8.15 8.22 28.88
C THR A 198 9.26 8.74 27.96
N LYS A 199 9.38 8.19 26.75
CA LYS A 199 10.36 8.63 25.74
C LYS A 199 9.77 9.60 24.71
N LEU A 200 8.46 9.88 24.76
CA LEU A 200 7.80 10.78 23.82
C LEU A 200 7.93 12.23 24.29
N ALA A 201 8.72 13.00 23.55
CA ALA A 201 8.71 14.45 23.67
C ALA A 201 7.45 15.02 22.99
N GLU A 202 6.93 16.13 23.53
CA GLU A 202 5.81 16.85 22.93
C GLU A 202 6.15 17.32 21.51
N GLY A 203 5.18 17.18 20.59
CA GLY A 203 5.32 17.60 19.19
C GLY A 203 6.21 16.69 18.35
N GLN A 204 6.71 15.59 18.90
CA GLN A 204 7.55 14.64 18.18
C GLN A 204 6.88 13.27 18.03
N MET A 205 7.12 12.67 16.88
CA MET A 205 6.85 11.26 16.63
C MET A 205 8.09 10.44 16.97
N LEU A 206 7.93 9.41 17.79
CA LEU A 206 8.95 8.39 18.00
C LEU A 206 8.63 7.19 17.11
N ALA A 207 9.32 7.11 15.97
CA ALA A 207 9.17 6.01 15.02
C ALA A 207 9.73 4.71 15.58
N SER A 208 8.87 3.69 15.69
CA SER A 208 9.24 2.31 16.02
C SER A 208 9.69 1.52 14.79
N HIS A 209 9.07 1.81 13.65
CA HIS A 209 9.32 1.09 12.40
C HIS A 209 9.58 2.05 11.25
N LEU A 210 10.40 1.60 10.31
CA LEU A 210 10.75 2.31 9.08
C LEU A 210 10.76 1.33 7.90
N TRP A 211 10.08 1.68 6.82
CA TRP A 211 10.14 1.00 5.53
C TRP A 211 10.53 1.97 4.42
N ASN A 212 11.07 1.44 3.33
CA ASN A 212 11.18 2.18 2.07
C ASN A 212 9.88 2.04 1.27
N ILE A 213 9.51 3.12 0.59
CA ILE A 213 8.54 3.05 -0.49
C ILE A 213 9.34 2.79 -1.78
N GLU A 214 8.92 1.80 -2.55
CA GLU A 214 9.64 1.40 -3.76
C GLU A 214 9.71 2.53 -4.81
N SER A 215 8.58 3.20 -5.08
CA SER A 215 8.52 4.36 -5.97
C SER A 215 9.30 5.58 -5.44
N GLY A 216 9.74 5.51 -4.18
CA GLY A 216 10.59 6.50 -3.52
C GLY A 216 9.96 7.08 -2.26
N GLY A 217 10.81 7.35 -1.26
CA GLY A 217 10.41 7.87 0.03
C GLY A 217 10.40 6.80 1.12
N SER A 218 9.67 7.07 2.21
CA SER A 218 9.66 6.22 3.40
C SER A 218 8.29 6.16 4.07
N VAL A 219 8.04 5.05 4.76
CA VAL A 219 6.91 4.87 5.68
C VAL A 219 7.46 4.74 7.10
N MET A 220 6.95 5.53 8.03
CA MET A 220 7.28 5.43 9.45
C MET A 220 6.04 5.11 10.26
N LEU A 221 6.11 4.15 11.18
CA LEU A 221 5.06 3.87 12.17
C LEU A 221 5.61 4.11 13.58
N GLY A 222 4.84 4.79 14.41
CA GLY A 222 5.23 5.10 15.77
C GLY A 222 4.11 5.74 16.57
N THR A 223 4.50 6.35 17.67
CA THR A 223 3.60 7.13 18.51
C THR A 223 4.06 8.57 18.59
N SER A 224 3.12 9.48 18.81
CA SER A 224 3.37 10.91 19.00
C SER A 224 2.67 11.40 20.26
N ARG A 225 3.13 12.53 20.78
CA ARG A 225 2.49 13.26 21.89
C ARG A 225 2.11 14.66 21.43
N VAL A 226 0.86 15.04 21.63
CA VAL A 226 0.32 16.38 21.35
C VAL A 226 -0.36 16.88 22.63
N GLY A 227 0.23 17.87 23.29
CA GLY A 227 -0.17 18.25 24.64
C GLY A 227 -0.10 17.06 25.60
N ASP A 228 -1.21 16.75 26.27
CA ASP A 228 -1.32 15.62 27.22
C ASP A 228 -1.89 14.34 26.60
N GLU A 229 -2.10 14.34 25.28
CA GLU A 229 -2.64 13.21 24.55
C GLU A 229 -1.58 12.52 23.69
N TYR A 230 -1.81 11.23 23.47
CA TYR A 230 -0.94 10.34 22.72
C TYR A 230 -1.69 9.76 21.54
N GLN A 231 -0.98 9.54 20.43
CA GLN A 231 -1.55 9.01 19.21
C GLN A 231 -0.65 7.92 18.63
N VAL A 232 -1.24 6.97 17.90
CA VAL A 232 -0.48 6.16 16.94
C VAL A 232 -0.52 6.90 15.61
N SER A 233 0.61 6.94 14.91
CA SER A 233 0.72 7.57 13.59
C SER A 233 1.53 6.72 12.62
N VAL A 234 1.10 6.74 11.36
CA VAL A 234 1.83 6.24 10.20
C VAL A 234 2.06 7.42 9.27
N ARG A 235 3.31 7.69 8.93
CA ARG A 235 3.72 8.81 8.07
C ARG A 235 4.33 8.26 6.78
N PHE A 236 3.70 8.56 5.65
CA PHE A 236 4.17 8.29 4.30
C PHE A 236 4.76 9.57 3.73
N THR A 237 6.06 9.60 3.47
CA THR A 237 6.76 10.81 3.05
C THR A 237 7.63 10.58 1.82
N ARG A 238 7.77 11.60 0.97
CA ARG A 238 8.71 11.60 -0.17
C ARG A 238 10.17 11.54 0.27
N GLU A 239 10.44 11.94 1.50
CA GLU A 239 11.79 11.95 2.06
C GLU A 239 12.28 10.52 2.29
N LYS A 240 13.51 10.23 1.85
CA LYS A 240 14.19 8.97 2.19
C LYS A 240 14.80 9.10 3.58
N ILE A 241 14.15 8.52 4.56
CA ILE A 241 14.61 8.54 5.94
C ILE A 241 15.72 7.50 6.12
N PRO A 242 16.91 7.88 6.62
CA PRO A 242 17.97 6.93 6.91
C PRO A 242 17.62 6.08 8.14
N VAL A 243 18.06 4.82 8.14
CA VAL A 243 17.99 3.96 9.33
C VAL A 243 18.81 4.58 10.46
N ASN A 244 18.25 4.59 11.66
CA ASN A 244 18.99 5.07 12.83
C ASN A 244 19.95 3.97 13.29
N ARG A 245 21.17 4.01 12.74
CA ARG A 245 22.25 3.11 13.15
C ARG A 245 22.75 3.59 14.52
N THR A 246 22.20 3.01 15.58
CA THR A 246 22.84 3.15 16.89
C THR A 246 24.20 2.45 16.80
N PRO A 247 25.33 3.13 17.08
CA PRO A 247 26.65 2.52 17.06
C PRO A 247 26.81 1.40 18.09
#